data_AF-A0A8J7LI23-F1
#
_entry.id   AF-A0A8J7LI23-F1
#
_cell.length_a   1.000
_cell.length_b   1.000
_cell.length_c   1.000
_cell.angle_alpha   90.00
_cell.angle_beta   90.00
_cell.angle_gamma   90.00
#
_symmetry.space_group_name_H-M   'P 1'
#
loop_
_entity.id
_entity.type
_entity.pdbx_description
1 polymer ?
#
loop_
_entity_poly.entity_id
_entity_poly.type
_entity_poly.pdbx_seq_one_letter_code
_entity_poly.pdbx_strand_id
1 'polypeptide(L)'
;MNLEPYNLVSNQPSISRDMSIVTGIDTDIEDICEQIVRVLGNDAKLLESVAILSERKYHQLLDKGIQSYQKNLLELVTGSNLPR
;
A
#
# COMPACT_ATOMS: atom_id res chain seq x y z
N MET A 1 15.06 30.91 2.25
CA MET A 1 15.76 29.79 2.92
C MET A 1 14.71 28.70 3.07
N ASN A 2 14.74 27.68 2.22
CA ASN A 2 13.70 26.64 2.21
C ASN A 2 14.12 25.56 3.22
N LEU A 3 13.47 25.54 4.38
CA LEU A 3 13.70 24.54 5.43
C LEU A 3 12.64 23.46 5.27
N GLU A 4 12.80 22.65 4.22
CA GLU A 4 12.04 21.41 4.14
C GLU A 4 12.47 20.52 5.33
N PRO A 5 11.52 19.85 6.00
CA PRO A 5 11.82 19.01 7.16
C PRO A 5 12.80 17.90 6.77
N TYR A 6 13.76 17.63 7.67
CA TYR A 6 14.71 16.53 7.49
C TYR A 6 13.95 15.20 7.53
N ASN A 7 14.02 14.45 6.42
CA ASN A 7 13.49 13.11 6.31
C ASN A 7 14.63 12.10 6.38
N LEU A 8 14.54 11.15 7.30
CA LEU A 8 15.50 10.05 7.41
C LEU A 8 15.38 9.16 6.17
N VAL A 9 16.49 8.97 5.45
CA VAL A 9 16.54 8.15 4.23
C VAL A 9 17.40 6.90 4.46
N SER A 10 16.99 5.78 3.86
CA SER A 10 17.81 4.57 3.85
C SER A 10 19.02 4.72 2.92
N ASN A 11 20.15 4.14 3.34
CA ASN A 11 21.34 3.96 2.49
C ASN A 11 21.38 2.57 1.84
N GLN A 12 20.31 1.79 1.97
CA GLN A 12 20.15 0.46 1.38
C GLN A 12 19.10 0.50 0.26
N PRO A 13 19.21 -0.36 -0.76
CA PRO A 13 18.18 -0.46 -1.78
C PRO A 13 16.84 -0.89 -1.16
N SER A 14 15.75 -0.29 -1.63
CA SER A 14 14.40 -0.67 -1.23
C SER A 14 13.94 -1.95 -1.93
N ILE A 15 12.96 -2.61 -1.32
CA ILE A 15 12.24 -3.74 -1.90
C ILE A 15 10.83 -3.28 -2.20
N SER A 16 10.38 -3.48 -3.43
CA SER A 16 9.01 -3.22 -3.85
C SER A 16 8.30 -4.51 -4.26
N ARG A 17 7.01 -4.59 -3.91
CA ARG A 17 6.13 -5.72 -4.22
C ARG A 17 4.77 -5.22 -4.69
N ASP A 18 4.31 -5.75 -5.81
CA ASP A 18 2.93 -5.59 -6.24
C ASP A 18 2.04 -6.59 -5.49
N MET A 19 0.91 -6.11 -4.98
CA MET A 19 -0.09 -6.92 -4.28
C MET A 19 -1.47 -6.61 -4.82
N SER A 20 -2.25 -7.66 -5.11
CA SER A 20 -3.64 -7.52 -5.52
C SER A 20 -4.54 -7.96 -4.38
N ILE A 21 -5.39 -7.06 -3.89
CA ILE A 21 -6.31 -7.33 -2.78
C ILE A 21 -7.76 -7.13 -3.19
N VAL A 22 -8.66 -7.82 -2.49
CA VAL A 22 -10.11 -7.67 -2.67
C VAL A 22 -10.67 -7.04 -1.41
N THR A 23 -11.43 -5.96 -1.61
CA THR A 23 -11.87 -5.09 -0.54
C THR A 23 -13.30 -4.58 -0.83
N GLY A 24 -13.95 -3.97 0.17
CA GLY A 24 -15.24 -3.32 -0.01
C GLY A 24 -15.14 -2.13 -0.97
N ILE A 25 -16.26 -1.75 -1.60
CA ILE A 25 -16.27 -0.63 -2.57
C ILE A 25 -15.83 0.68 -1.92
N ASP A 26 -16.21 0.89 -0.67
CA ASP A 26 -16.02 2.15 0.06
C ASP A 26 -14.67 2.24 0.77
N THR A 27 -13.86 1.18 0.73
CA THR A 27 -12.52 1.20 1.33
C THR A 27 -11.60 2.09 0.53
N ASP A 28 -10.93 3.01 1.22
CA ASP A 28 -9.99 3.95 0.65
C ASP A 28 -8.53 3.60 1.02
N ILE A 29 -7.59 4.45 0.58
CA ILE A 29 -6.16 4.23 0.81
C ILE A 29 -5.78 4.41 2.28
N GLU A 30 -6.51 5.22 3.05
CA GLU A 30 -6.23 5.44 4.47
C GLU A 30 -6.57 4.18 5.26
N ASP A 31 -7.72 3.57 5.00
CA ASP A 31 -8.13 2.28 5.58
C ASP A 31 -7.09 1.18 5.32
N ILE A 32 -6.54 1.15 4.10
CA ILE A 32 -5.55 0.17 3.67
C ILE A 32 -4.22 0.42 4.37
N CYS A 33 -3.75 1.68 4.40
CA CYS A 33 -2.53 2.07 5.09
C CYS A 33 -2.63 1.73 6.58
N GLU A 34 -3.76 2.01 7.23
CA GLU A 34 -3.96 1.68 8.65
C GLU A 34 -3.86 0.18 8.89
N GLN A 35 -4.48 -0.64 8.03
CA GLN A 35 -4.40 -2.09 8.13
C GLN A 35 -2.97 -2.61 7.92
N ILE A 36 -2.26 -2.11 6.91
CA ILE A 36 -0.86 -2.49 6.65
C ILE A 36 0.01 -2.15 7.86
N VAL A 37 -0.09 -0.93 8.39
CA VAL A 37 0.66 -0.51 9.58
C VAL A 37 0.31 -1.37 10.79
N ARG A 38 -0.98 -1.67 11.00
CA ARG A 38 -1.43 -2.52 12.10
C ARG A 38 -0.87 -3.94 12.00
N VAL A 39 -0.80 -4.51 10.81
CA VAL A 39 -0.25 -5.85 10.56
C VAL A 39 1.27 -5.87 10.72
N LEU A 40 1.97 -4.86 10.21
CA LEU A 40 3.43 -4.75 10.35
C LEU A 40 3.86 -4.45 11.80
N GLY A 41 3.03 -3.75 12.57
CA GLY A 41 3.29 -3.43 13.97
C GLY A 41 4.65 -2.76 14.16
N ASN A 42 5.56 -3.42 14.89
CA ASN A 42 6.91 -2.91 15.17
C ASN A 42 7.78 -2.73 13.91
N ASP A 43 7.43 -3.43 12.83
CA ASP A 43 8.12 -3.38 11.55
C ASP A 43 7.54 -2.32 10.61
N ALA A 44 6.49 -1.58 11.03
CA ALA A 44 5.91 -0.50 10.23
C ALA A 44 6.92 0.59 9.85
N LYS A 45 7.99 0.77 10.64
CA LYS A 45 9.12 1.67 10.31
C LYS A 45 9.91 1.27 9.05
N LEU A 46 9.72 0.04 8.56
CA LEU A 46 10.33 -0.44 7.33
C LEU A 46 9.49 -0.06 6.10
N LEU A 47 8.23 0.34 6.30
CA LEU A 47 7.33 0.75 5.23
C LEU A 47 7.69 2.17 4.77
N GLU A 48 8.10 2.32 3.51
CA GLU A 48 8.41 3.63 2.93
C GLU A 48 7.20 4.24 2.25
N SER A 49 6.47 3.43 1.47
CA SER A 49 5.29 3.90 0.74
C SER A 49 4.35 2.76 0.37
N VAL A 50 3.07 3.11 0.25
CA VAL A 50 2.02 2.29 -0.33
C VAL A 50 1.35 3.14 -1.42
N ALA A 51 1.18 2.58 -2.61
CA ALA A 51 0.54 3.27 -3.72
C ALA A 51 -0.49 2.35 -4.39
N ILE A 52 -1.69 2.87 -4.66
CA ILE A 52 -2.68 2.18 -5.48
C ILE A 52 -2.31 2.38 -6.95
N LEU A 53 -1.96 1.30 -7.64
CA LEU A 53 -1.63 1.29 -9.06
C LEU A 53 -2.88 1.20 -9.95
N SER A 54 -3.89 0.43 -9.50
CA SER A 54 -5.15 0.33 -10.23
C SER A 54 -6.30 -0.12 -9.34
N GLU A 55 -7.52 0.29 -9.71
CA GLU A 55 -8.78 -0.20 -9.13
C GLU A 55 -9.61 -0.86 -10.22
N ARG A 56 -10.18 -2.03 -9.93
CA ARG A 56 -11.17 -2.70 -10.79
C ARG A 56 -12.41 -3.07 -10.00
N LYS A 57 -13.55 -2.51 -10.40
CA LYS A 57 -14.87 -2.85 -9.85
C LYS A 57 -15.34 -4.21 -10.38
N TYR A 58 -16.28 -4.82 -9.67
CA TYR A 58 -16.88 -6.11 -10.06
C TYR A 58 -17.28 -6.19 -11.53
N HIS A 59 -17.86 -5.14 -12.11
CA HIS A 59 -18.31 -5.15 -13.52
C HIS A 59 -17.19 -5.04 -14.56
N GLN A 60 -15.97 -4.69 -14.14
CA GLN A 60 -14.80 -4.52 -15.01
C GLN A 60 -13.92 -5.78 -15.07
N LEU A 61 -14.22 -6.80 -14.25
CA LEU A 61 -13.50 -8.06 -14.23
C LEU A 61 -14.14 -9.07 -15.18
N LEU A 62 -13.31 -9.69 -16.02
CA LEU A 62 -13.73 -10.66 -17.04
C LEU A 62 -14.06 -12.04 -16.44
N ASP A 63 -13.35 -12.43 -15.40
CA ASP A 63 -13.56 -13.67 -14.63
C ASP A 63 -13.76 -13.28 -13.16
N LYS A 64 -14.91 -13.61 -12.57
CA LYS A 64 -15.38 -12.96 -11.34
C LYS A 64 -15.23 -13.87 -10.12
N GLY A 65 -14.04 -13.79 -9.51
CA GLY A 65 -13.73 -14.34 -8.19
C GLY A 65 -14.00 -13.40 -7.01
N ILE A 66 -14.78 -12.31 -7.21
CA ILE A 66 -15.16 -11.34 -6.17
C ILE A 66 -16.67 -11.05 -6.24
N GLN A 67 -17.24 -10.45 -5.20
CA GLN A 67 -18.67 -10.14 -5.12
C GLN A 67 -19.02 -8.73 -5.65
N SER A 68 -20.30 -8.47 -5.91
CA SER A 68 -20.77 -7.20 -6.49
C SER A 68 -20.53 -5.97 -5.60
N TYR A 69 -20.41 -6.18 -4.28
CA TYR A 69 -20.09 -5.16 -3.30
C TYR A 69 -18.58 -5.05 -3.00
N GLN A 70 -17.75 -5.70 -3.82
CA GLN A 70 -16.30 -5.69 -3.69
C GLN A 70 -15.63 -5.08 -4.93
N LYS A 71 -14.40 -4.59 -4.72
CA LYS A 71 -13.48 -4.15 -5.76
C LYS A 71 -12.12 -4.82 -5.55
N ASN A 72 -11.36 -4.90 -6.63
CA ASN A 72 -9.97 -5.31 -6.61
C ASN A 72 -9.07 -4.07 -6.66
N LEU A 73 -8.07 -4.02 -5.78
CA LEU A 73 -7.02 -3.00 -5.81
C LEU A 73 -5.69 -3.68 -6.10
N LEU A 74 -4.92 -3.10 -7.01
CA LEU A 74 -3.52 -3.41 -7.19
C LEU A 74 -2.70 -2.33 -6.50
N GLU A 75 -1.82 -2.75 -5.61
CA GLU A 75 -1.01 -1.88 -4.77
C GLU A 75 0.46 -2.20 -4.94
N LEU A 76 1.30 -1.17 -4.87
CA LEU A 76 2.74 -1.27 -4.74
C LEU A 76 3.12 -0.96 -3.29
N VAL A 77 3.74 -1.92 -2.62
CA VAL A 77 4.28 -1.74 -1.28
C VAL A 77 5.79 -1.68 -1.39
N THR A 78 6.39 -0.59 -0.89
CA THR A 78 7.84 -0.41 -0.87
C THR A 78 8.33 -0.29 0.56
N GLY A 79 9.41 -0.99 0.88
CA GLY A 79 10.06 -0.90 2.17
C GLY A 79 11.58 -0.96 2.11
N SER A 80 12.22 -0.38 3.12
CA SER A 80 13.68 -0.38 3.28
C SER A 80 14.05 -0.36 4.75
N ASN A 81 15.31 -0.71 5.05
CA ASN A 81 15.85 -0.54 6.40
C ASN A 81 16.37 0.88 6.56
N LEU A 82 15.78 1.65 7.47
CA LEU A 82 16.33 2.95 7.85
C LEU A 82 17.68 2.77 8.59
N PRO A 83 18.63 3.71 8.44
CA PRO A 83 19.88 3.68 9.19
C PRO A 83 19.58 3.79 10.69
N ARG A 84 20.34 3.07 11.52
CA ARG A 84 20.23 3.13 12.99
C ARG A 84 20.78 4.43 13.55
#